data_AF-A0A0K8NUL3-F1
#
_entry.id   AF-A0A0K8NUL3-F1
#
_cell.length_a   1.000
_cell.length_b   1.000
_cell.length_c   1.000
_cell.angle_alpha   90.00
_cell.angle_beta   90.00
_cell.angle_gamma   90.00
#
_symmetry.space_group_name_H-M   'P 1'
#
loop_
_entity.id
_entity.type
_entity.pdbx_description
1 polymer ?
#
loop_
_entity_poly.entity_id
_entity_poly.type
_entity_poly.pdbx_seq_one_letter_code
_entity_poly.pdbx_strand_id
1 'polypeptide(L)'
;MVGTRWKDSFDAFAAADQQQAPQAGGVLFVGNSSIRLWSGLETQFADQPVLKRGFGSSRMLDVAAQVHQLVLPYKPRLVVVYAGDNDLAEGRSPLEVFASFTHPVEQVHAVLGAGQDVGHGDGARGGGRGRHGREPWRGSLLSGNGA
;
A
#
# COMPACT_ATOMS: atom_id res chain seq x y z
N MET A 1 2.00 4.89 -20.38
CA MET A 1 3.15 4.00 -20.69
C MET A 1 4.04 3.99 -19.46
N VAL A 2 4.31 2.80 -18.89
CA VAL A 2 5.37 2.65 -17.89
C VAL A 2 6.65 3.19 -18.52
N GLY A 3 7.27 4.18 -17.87
CA GLY A 3 8.55 4.71 -18.33
C GLY A 3 9.53 3.54 -18.44
N THR A 4 10.04 3.30 -19.64
CA THR A 4 10.94 2.20 -20.01
C THR A 4 12.16 2.07 -19.11
N ARG A 5 12.52 3.13 -18.37
CA ARG A 5 13.73 3.26 -17.57
C ARG A 5 13.92 2.19 -16.47
N TRP A 6 12.84 1.66 -15.88
CA TRP A 6 12.96 0.70 -14.77
C TRP A 6 12.21 -0.61 -15.00
N LYS A 7 11.84 -0.88 -16.26
CA LYS A 7 11.04 -2.05 -16.64
C LYS A 7 11.54 -3.34 -15.98
N ASP A 8 12.85 -3.60 -16.00
CA ASP A 8 13.43 -4.82 -15.43
C ASP A 8 13.17 -4.98 -13.92
N SER A 9 13.17 -3.87 -13.16
CA SER A 9 12.85 -3.92 -11.72
C SER A 9 11.38 -4.29 -11.49
N PHE A 10 10.47 -3.70 -12.27
CA PHE A 10 9.04 -3.98 -12.16
C PHE A 10 8.70 -5.39 -12.64
N ASP A 11 9.32 -5.86 -13.72
CA ASP A 11 9.19 -7.24 -14.20
C ASP A 11 9.70 -8.23 -13.13
N ALA A 12 10.83 -7.94 -12.49
CA ALA A 12 11.35 -8.76 -11.40
C ALA A 12 10.40 -8.79 -10.19
N PHE A 13 9.78 -7.66 -9.84
CA PHE A 13 8.75 -7.63 -8.78
C PHE A 13 7.53 -8.47 -9.16
N ALA A 14 7.04 -8.34 -10.39
CA ALA A 14 5.91 -9.12 -10.87
C ALA A 14 6.21 -10.63 -10.89
N ALA A 15 7.42 -11.02 -11.32
CA ALA A 15 7.86 -12.41 -11.30
C ALA A 15 7.97 -12.95 -9.86
N ALA A 16 8.53 -12.17 -8.93
CA ALA A 16 8.59 -12.54 -7.52
C ALA A 16 7.18 -12.71 -6.93
N ASP A 17 6.24 -11.84 -7.27
CA ASP A 17 4.85 -11.90 -6.79
C ASP A 17 4.08 -13.10 -7.35
N GLN A 18 4.42 -13.53 -8.56
CA GLN A 18 3.88 -14.76 -9.14
C GLN A 18 4.42 -16.01 -8.45
N GLN A 19 5.69 -16.01 -8.06
CA GLN A 19 6.31 -17.11 -7.33
C GLN A 19 5.80 -17.19 -5.89
N GLN A 20 5.66 -16.04 -5.24
CA GLN A 20 5.18 -15.92 -3.88
C GLN A 20 4.37 -14.64 -3.73
N ALA A 21 3.05 -14.78 -3.70
CA ALA A 21 2.15 -13.66 -3.52
C ALA A 21 2.44 -12.94 -2.17
N PRO A 22 2.69 -11.62 -2.18
CA PRO A 22 2.92 -10.90 -0.93
C PRO A 22 1.70 -10.96 -0.01
N GLN A 23 1.96 -11.18 1.27
CA GLN A 23 0.91 -11.14 2.28
C GLN A 23 0.42 -9.70 2.48
N ALA A 24 -0.90 -9.54 2.51
CA ALA A 24 -1.52 -8.25 2.78
C ALA A 24 -1.23 -7.79 4.20
N GLY A 25 -1.19 -6.47 4.39
CA GLY A 25 -1.09 -5.86 5.72
C GLY A 25 0.29 -5.92 6.38
N GLY A 26 1.35 -6.17 5.62
CA GLY A 26 2.74 -6.08 6.10
C GLY A 26 3.34 -4.67 6.04
N VAL A 27 4.66 -4.60 6.20
CA VAL A 27 5.49 -3.41 6.03
C VAL A 27 6.10 -3.41 4.64
N LEU A 28 5.83 -2.35 3.88
CA LEU A 28 6.35 -2.16 2.54
C LEU A 28 7.44 -1.08 2.54
N PHE A 29 8.64 -1.46 2.12
CA PHE A 29 9.76 -0.55 1.89
C PHE A 29 9.82 -0.19 0.40
N VAL A 30 9.68 1.09 0.06
CA VAL A 30 9.72 1.60 -1.32
C VAL A 30 10.80 2.67 -1.48
N GLY A 31 11.38 2.77 -2.67
CA GLY A 31 12.41 3.78 -2.89
C GLY A 31 13.41 3.44 -3.99
N ASN A 32 14.61 3.97 -3.83
CA ASN A 32 15.73 3.70 -4.71
C ASN A 32 16.39 2.34 -4.44
N SER A 33 17.49 2.08 -5.14
CA SER A 33 18.27 0.84 -5.04
C SER A 33 18.77 0.52 -3.63
N SER A 34 18.91 1.50 -2.74
CA SER A 34 19.34 1.29 -1.34
C SER A 34 18.37 0.41 -0.58
N ILE A 35 17.07 0.47 -0.88
CA ILE A 35 16.06 -0.44 -0.30
C ILE A 35 16.38 -1.90 -0.62
N ARG A 36 16.88 -2.21 -1.83
CA ARG A 36 17.25 -3.59 -2.19
C ARG A 36 18.43 -4.12 -1.38
N LEU A 37 19.32 -3.22 -0.96
CA LEU A 37 20.54 -3.55 -0.23
C LEU A 37 20.34 -3.55 1.29
N TRP A 38 19.18 -3.09 1.78
CA TRP A 38 18.89 -3.02 3.21
C TRP A 38 18.68 -4.43 3.78
N SER A 39 19.69 -4.91 4.51
CA SER A 39 19.69 -6.22 5.17
C SER A 39 19.12 -6.16 6.59
N GLY A 40 18.62 -7.30 7.07
CA GLY A 40 18.15 -7.45 8.46
C GLY A 40 16.72 -6.95 8.73
N LEU A 41 16.03 -6.37 7.74
CA LEU A 41 14.65 -5.91 7.90
C LEU A 41 13.70 -7.05 8.29
N GLU A 42 13.87 -8.23 7.69
CA GLU A 42 13.09 -9.42 8.00
C GLU A 42 13.26 -9.88 9.46
N THR A 43 14.45 -9.67 10.04
CA THR A 43 14.70 -9.93 11.47
C THR A 43 14.11 -8.84 12.36
N GLN A 44 14.25 -7.57 11.96
CA GLN A 44 13.76 -6.42 12.73
C GLN A 44 12.24 -6.33 12.77
N PHE A 45 11.57 -6.86 11.74
CA PHE A 45 10.13 -6.91 11.61
C PHE A 45 9.63 -8.36 11.63
N ALA A 46 10.22 -9.23 12.46
CA ALA A 46 9.91 -10.66 12.47
C ALA A 46 8.40 -10.99 12.64
N ASP A 47 7.63 -10.12 13.30
CA ASP A 47 6.20 -10.29 13.53
C ASP A 47 5.32 -9.79 12.36
N GLN A 48 5.92 -9.21 11.32
CA GLN A 48 5.21 -8.59 10.21
C GLN A 48 5.82 -8.98 8.86
N PRO A 49 5.01 -9.30 7.84
CA PRO A 49 5.53 -9.55 6.50
C PRO A 49 6.27 -8.30 5.99
N VAL A 50 7.51 -8.48 5.50
CA VAL A 50 8.30 -7.40 4.90
C VAL A 50 8.31 -7.55 3.39
N LEU A 51 8.04 -6.46 2.68
CA LEU A 51 8.16 -6.39 1.23
C LEU A 51 9.10 -5.26 0.84
N LYS A 52 10.05 -5.52 -0.08
CA LYS A 52 11.00 -4.53 -0.59
C LYS A 52 10.71 -4.24 -2.06
N ARG A 53 10.59 -2.95 -2.39
CA ARG A 53 10.30 -2.40 -3.72
C ARG A 53 11.21 -1.21 -4.03
N GLY A 54 12.51 -1.47 -3.99
CA GLY A 54 13.56 -0.52 -4.37
C GLY A 54 13.94 -0.65 -5.84
N PHE A 55 13.97 0.45 -6.59
CA PHE A 55 14.21 0.42 -8.04
C PHE A 55 15.12 1.56 -8.50
N GLY A 56 16.16 1.22 -9.26
CA GLY A 56 17.09 2.17 -9.90
C GLY A 56 17.69 3.25 -8.97
N SER A 57 18.28 4.28 -9.58
CA SER A 57 18.59 5.54 -8.91
C SER A 57 17.35 6.45 -8.91
N SER A 58 16.23 5.95 -8.40
CA SER A 58 14.97 6.69 -8.40
C SER A 58 15.01 7.89 -7.45
N ARG A 59 14.32 8.94 -7.86
CA ARG A 59 14.08 10.17 -7.09
C ARG A 59 12.75 10.09 -6.39
N MET A 60 12.49 11.02 -5.50
CA MET A 60 11.22 11.08 -4.78
C MET A 60 10.01 11.19 -5.73
N LEU A 61 10.13 12.00 -6.79
CA LEU A 61 9.11 12.13 -7.84
C LEU A 61 8.91 10.84 -8.65
N ASP A 62 9.97 10.05 -8.84
CA ASP A 62 9.87 8.78 -9.54
C ASP A 62 9.12 7.76 -8.67
N VAL A 63 9.32 7.76 -7.36
CA VAL A 63 8.50 6.97 -6.41
C VAL A 63 7.04 7.40 -6.47
N ALA A 64 6.78 8.72 -6.42
CA ALA A 64 5.43 9.29 -6.51
C ALA A 64 4.70 8.85 -7.79
N ALA A 65 5.38 8.85 -8.94
CA ALA A 65 4.81 8.43 -10.21
C ALA A 65 4.45 6.93 -10.26
N GLN A 66 5.00 6.12 -9.36
CA GLN A 66 4.87 4.66 -9.38
C GLN A 66 4.09 4.10 -8.18
N VAL A 67 3.53 4.93 -7.29
CA VAL A 67 2.76 4.49 -6.11
C VAL A 67 1.66 3.49 -6.44
N HIS A 68 0.92 3.72 -7.54
CA HIS A 68 -0.15 2.82 -7.98
C HIS A 68 0.33 1.40 -8.29
N GLN A 69 1.58 1.23 -8.71
CA GLN A 69 2.15 -0.07 -9.04
C GLN A 69 2.97 -0.63 -7.87
N LEU A 70 3.65 0.22 -7.11
CA LEU A 70 4.58 -0.20 -6.06
C LEU A 70 3.93 -0.38 -4.69
N VAL A 71 2.81 0.28 -4.42
CA VAL A 71 2.24 0.37 -3.06
C VAL A 71 0.83 -0.19 -3.01
N LEU A 72 -0.08 0.38 -3.79
CA LEU A 72 -1.51 0.13 -3.66
C LEU A 72 -1.92 -1.35 -3.81
N PRO A 73 -1.33 -2.16 -4.71
CA PRO A 73 -1.71 -3.57 -4.86
C PRO A 73 -1.52 -4.40 -3.59
N TYR A 74 -0.56 -4.01 -2.75
CA TYR A 74 -0.17 -4.77 -1.56
C TYR A 74 -0.96 -4.42 -0.31
N LYS A 75 -1.74 -3.32 -0.33
CA LYS A 75 -2.50 -2.81 0.81
C LYS A 75 -1.71 -2.90 2.14
N PRO A 76 -0.49 -2.32 2.18
CA PRO A 76 0.36 -2.43 3.37
C PRO A 76 -0.25 -1.70 4.56
N ARG A 77 0.08 -2.13 5.78
CA ARG A 77 -0.26 -1.39 7.00
C ARG A 77 0.70 -0.24 7.26
N LEU A 78 1.95 -0.38 6.81
CA LEU A 78 2.99 0.62 6.95
C LEU A 78 3.77 0.71 5.63
N VAL A 79 3.98 1.94 5.16
CA VAL A 79 4.86 2.23 4.02
C VAL A 79 6.06 3.01 4.52
N VAL A 80 7.26 2.51 4.25
CA VAL A 80 8.53 3.18 4.51
C VAL A 80 9.09 3.64 3.18
N VAL A 81 9.18 4.95 2.99
CA VAL A 81 9.74 5.56 1.77
C VAL A 81 11.19 5.95 2.02
N TYR A 82 12.11 5.49 1.17
CA TYR A 82 13.51 5.93 1.15
C TYR A 82 13.90 6.43 -0.24
N ALA A 83 13.93 7.75 -0.39
CA ALA A 83 14.39 8.43 -1.60
C ALA A 83 14.82 9.87 -1.24
N GLY A 84 15.53 10.53 -2.14
CA GLY A 84 15.93 11.94 -2.00
C GLY A 84 17.44 12.17 -2.08
N ASP A 85 18.25 11.17 -1.78
CA ASP A 85 19.70 11.18 -2.02
C ASP A 85 20.04 11.41 -3.51
N ASN A 86 19.33 10.76 -4.44
CA ASN A 86 19.49 10.98 -5.88
C ASN A 86 19.02 12.39 -6.30
N ASP A 87 17.94 12.91 -5.72
CA ASP A 87 17.48 14.28 -5.98
C ASP A 87 18.54 15.31 -5.58
N LEU A 88 19.14 15.14 -4.40
CA LEU A 88 20.21 16.00 -3.90
C LEU A 88 21.47 15.90 -4.76
N ALA A 89 21.84 14.69 -5.19
CA ALA A 89 22.97 14.48 -6.09
C ALA A 89 22.76 15.12 -7.47
N GLU A 90 21.52 15.21 -7.94
CA GLU A 90 21.12 15.92 -9.17
C GLU A 90 20.97 17.45 -8.96
N GLY A 91 21.25 17.96 -7.75
CA GLY A 91 21.27 19.39 -7.46
C GLY A 91 19.93 20.00 -7.03
N ARG A 92 18.92 19.18 -6.74
CA ARG A 92 17.65 19.67 -6.17
C ARG A 92 17.86 20.09 -4.71
N SER A 93 17.16 21.13 -4.30
CA SER A 93 17.19 21.60 -2.92
C SER A 93 16.41 20.66 -1.98
N PRO A 94 16.76 20.61 -0.67
CA PRO A 94 15.99 19.85 0.30
C PRO A 94 14.49 20.21 0.34
N LEU A 95 14.15 21.48 0.08
CA LEU A 95 12.76 21.92 0.01
C LEU A 95 12.02 21.31 -1.17
N GLU A 96 12.65 21.19 -2.33
CA GLU A 96 12.07 20.54 -3.51
C GLU A 96 11.91 19.02 -3.30
N VAL A 97 12.84 18.38 -2.59
CA VAL A 97 12.71 16.97 -2.19
C VAL A 97 11.53 16.79 -1.25
N PHE A 98 11.40 17.65 -0.24
CA PHE A 98 10.27 17.62 0.69
C PHE A 98 8.94 17.84 -0.01
N ALA A 99 8.85 18.83 -0.91
CA ALA A 99 7.65 19.04 -1.72
C ALA A 99 7.31 17.81 -2.58
N SER A 100 8.32 17.12 -3.11
CA SER A 100 8.10 15.89 -3.88
C SER A 100 7.62 14.73 -3.00
N PHE A 101 8.00 14.71 -1.72
CA PHE A 101 7.62 13.67 -0.75
C PHE A 101 6.15 13.74 -0.35
N THR A 102 5.50 14.90 -0.41
CA THR A 102 4.08 14.99 -0.05
C THR A 102 3.18 14.22 -1.03
N HIS A 103 3.56 14.15 -2.31
CA HIS A 103 2.80 13.45 -3.35
C HIS A 103 2.53 11.96 -3.05
N PRO A 104 3.54 11.11 -2.80
CA PRO A 104 3.27 9.70 -2.51
C PRO A 104 2.49 9.52 -1.20
N VAL A 105 2.70 10.38 -0.20
CA VAL A 105 1.95 10.35 1.07
C VAL A 105 0.47 10.63 0.83
N GLU A 106 0.16 11.71 0.11
CA GLU A 106 -1.21 12.09 -0.25
C GLU A 106 -1.92 10.98 -1.04
N GLN A 107 -1.24 10.38 -2.03
CA GLN A 107 -1.80 9.28 -2.83
C GLN A 107 -2.09 8.05 -1.98
N VAL A 108 -1.18 7.67 -1.08
CA VAL A 108 -1.36 6.53 -0.18
C VAL A 108 -2.51 6.78 0.79
N HIS A 109 -2.57 7.96 1.42
CA HIS A 109 -3.65 8.31 2.34
C HIS A 109 -5.02 8.41 1.66
N ALA A 110 -5.08 8.96 0.45
CA ALA A 110 -6.33 9.06 -0.31
C ALA A 110 -6.95 7.68 -0.62
N VAL A 111 -6.11 6.67 -0.88
CA VAL A 111 -6.59 5.33 -1.26
C VAL A 111 -6.73 4.39 -0.06
N LEU A 112 -5.75 4.37 0.85
CA LEU A 112 -5.70 3.42 1.96
C LEU A 112 -6.23 4.00 3.28
N GLY A 113 -6.13 5.32 3.48
CA GLY A 113 -6.61 6.00 4.69
C GLY A 113 -8.14 6.06 4.78
N ALA A 114 -8.84 6.11 3.64
CA ALA A 114 -10.31 6.09 3.61
C ALA A 114 -10.93 4.72 3.95
N GLY A 115 -10.14 3.63 3.92
CA GLY A 115 -10.61 2.26 4.11
C GLY A 115 -10.32 1.63 5.48
N GLN A 116 -9.74 2.38 6.43
CA GLN A 116 -9.38 1.89 7.77
C GLN A 116 -10.31 2.38 8.89
N ASP A 117 -11.54 2.79 8.57
CA ASP A 117 -12.59 2.93 9.59
C ASP A 117 -13.04 1.52 10.04
N VAL A 118 -12.26 0.95 10.95
CA VAL A 118 -12.54 -0.33 11.59
C VAL A 118 -13.74 -0.10 12.50
N GLY A 119 -14.90 -0.60 12.07
CA GLY A 119 -16.10 -0.66 12.90
C GLY A 119 -15.73 -1.13 14.31
N HIS A 120 -16.03 -0.28 15.28
CA HIS A 120 -15.85 -0.54 16.70
C HIS A 120 -16.72 -1.77 17.06
N GLY A 121 -16.08 -2.94 17.14
CA GLY A 121 -16.72 -4.16 17.59
C GLY A 121 -16.93 -4.11 19.08
N ASP A 122 -18.02 -3.48 19.52
CA ASP A 122 -18.48 -3.57 20.90
C ASP A 122 -18.98 -5.00 21.16
N GLY A 123 -18.08 -5.80 21.74
CA GLY A 123 -18.37 -7.14 22.20
C GLY A 123 -19.28 -7.13 23.43
N ALA A 124 -20.59 -7.11 23.23
CA ALA A 124 -21.55 -7.44 24.26
C ALA A 124 -21.80 -8.96 24.28
N ARG A 125 -21.07 -9.67 25.17
CA ARG A 125 -21.50 -10.98 25.68
C ARG A 125 -22.62 -10.74 26.70
N GLY A 126 -23.83 -11.22 26.42
CA GLY A 126 -24.93 -11.34 27.37
C GLY A 126 -25.93 -12.37 26.88
N GLY A 127 -26.01 -13.52 27.56
CA GLY A 127 -26.71 -14.71 27.09
C GLY A 127 -28.24 -14.65 27.13
N GLY A 128 -28.85 -15.53 26.34
CA GLY A 128 -30.28 -15.82 26.40
C GLY A 128 -30.66 -16.91 25.41
N ARG A 129 -30.88 -18.14 25.89
CA ARG A 129 -31.46 -19.24 25.11
C ARG A 129 -32.92 -18.90 24.80
N GLY A 130 -33.35 -19.11 23.56
CA GLY A 130 -34.77 -19.06 23.19
C GLY A 130 -34.97 -19.50 21.75
N ARG A 131 -35.58 -20.67 21.56
CA ARG A 131 -35.89 -21.29 20.26
C ARG A 131 -36.96 -20.51 19.49
N HIS A 132 -36.96 -20.71 18.16
CA HIS A 132 -38.09 -20.86 17.23
C HIS A 132 -38.08 -19.90 16.03
N GLY A 133 -38.21 -20.49 14.82
CA GLY A 133 -38.96 -19.86 13.73
C GLY A 133 -38.18 -19.52 12.45
N ARG A 134 -38.07 -20.51 11.56
CA ARG A 134 -38.15 -20.46 10.07
C ARG A 134 -37.91 -19.11 9.34
N GLU A 135 -36.92 -19.14 8.43
CA GLU A 135 -36.86 -18.39 7.15
C GLU A 135 -38.14 -18.58 6.28
N PRO A 136 -38.47 -17.74 5.27
CA PRO A 136 -37.51 -17.24 4.27
C PRO A 136 -37.72 -15.82 3.65
N TRP A 137 -36.62 -15.36 3.06
CA TRP A 137 -36.46 -14.34 2.02
C TRP A 137 -37.63 -14.15 1.03
N ARG A 138 -38.22 -12.95 0.97
CA ARG A 138 -38.86 -12.31 -0.21
C ARG A 138 -38.98 -10.79 -0.04
N GLY A 139 -38.82 -10.04 -1.14
CA GLY A 139 -39.24 -8.63 -1.29
C GLY A 139 -38.16 -7.75 -1.94
N SER A 140 -37.83 -7.91 -3.22
CA SER A 140 -38.52 -7.37 -4.42
C SER A 140 -38.11 -5.94 -4.77
N LEU A 141 -37.65 -5.81 -6.03
CA LEU A 141 -37.47 -4.59 -6.82
C LEU A 141 -38.75 -3.74 -6.86
N LEU A 142 -38.60 -2.41 -7.00
CA LEU A 142 -39.04 -1.59 -8.15
C LEU A 142 -39.10 -0.09 -7.82
N SER A 143 -38.70 0.72 -8.81
CA SER A 143 -39.06 2.12 -9.14
C SER A 143 -38.96 3.19 -8.05
N GLY A 144 -38.29 4.33 -8.24
CA GLY A 144 -38.35 5.21 -9.40
C GLY A 144 -39.60 6.09 -9.33
N ASN A 145 -39.52 7.27 -8.69
CA ASN A 145 -39.85 8.57 -9.30
C ASN A 145 -39.59 9.71 -8.29
N GLY A 146 -39.25 10.87 -8.82
CA GLY A 146 -38.71 12.01 -8.08
C GLY A 146 -39.71 12.88 -7.31
N ALA A 147 -39.11 13.89 -6.68
CA ALA A 147 -39.64 15.23 -6.46
C ALA A 147 -38.43 16.18 -6.44
#